data_AF-A0A976CSQ2-F1
#
_entry.id   AF-A0A976CSQ2-F1
#
_cell.length_a   1.000
_cell.length_b   1.000
_cell.length_c   1.000
_cell.angle_alpha   90.00
_cell.angle_beta   90.00
_cell.angle_gamma   90.00
#
_symmetry.space_group_name_H-M   'P 1'
#
loop_
_entity.id
_entity.type
_entity.pdbx_description
1 polymer ?
#
loop_
_entity_poly.entity_id
_entity_poly.type
_entity_poly.pdbx_seq_one_letter_code
_entity_poly.pdbx_strand_id
1 'polypeptide(L)' 'MKIEDYPLAKELIFDTEGNISQVILNYTDYQYLLEAIEDRGLLQAMRQVKNEKPLTLQEALAELDRE' A
#
# COMPACT_ATOMS: atom_id res chain seq x y z
N MET A 1 -22.65 -9.43 -5.73
CA MET A 1 -21.83 -8.34 -5.19
C MET A 1 -22.63 -7.06 -5.29
N LYS A 2 -22.76 -6.30 -4.22
CA LYS A 2 -23.45 -5.01 -4.24
C LYS A 2 -22.46 -3.88 -4.01
N ILE A 3 -22.78 -2.66 -4.44
CA ILE A 3 -21.88 -1.52 -4.27
C ILE A 3 -21.64 -1.20 -2.79
N GLU A 4 -22.58 -1.56 -1.91
CA GLU A 4 -22.43 -1.42 -0.45
C GLU A 4 -21.28 -2.27 0.15
N ASP A 5 -20.83 -3.31 -0.57
CA ASP A 5 -19.66 -4.11 -0.19
C ASP A 5 -18.34 -3.36 -0.44
N TYR A 6 -18.37 -2.24 -1.17
CA TYR A 6 -17.22 -1.45 -1.61
C TYR A 6 -17.36 0.01 -1.19
N PRO A 7 -17.07 0.34 0.09
CA PRO A 7 -17.43 1.63 0.67
C PRO A 7 -16.75 2.86 0.05
N LEU A 8 -15.64 2.66 -0.68
CA LEU A 8 -14.95 3.73 -1.41
C LEU A 8 -15.39 3.83 -2.88
N ALA A 9 -16.04 2.79 -3.41
CA ALA A 9 -16.45 2.75 -4.81
C ALA A 9 -17.66 3.65 -5.03
N LYS A 10 -17.52 4.59 -5.96
CA LYS A 10 -18.62 5.39 -6.48
C LYS A 10 -19.44 4.62 -7.50
N GLU A 11 -18.78 3.78 -8.30
CA GLU A 11 -19.41 2.96 -9.33
C GLU A 11 -18.57 1.70 -9.58
N LEU A 12 -19.24 0.61 -9.97
CA LEU A 12 -18.62 -0.64 -10.40
C LEU A 12 -18.99 -0.90 -11.86
N ILE A 13 -17.99 -1.14 -12.70
CA ILE A 13 -18.20 -1.48 -14.11
C ILE A 13 -17.96 -2.98 -14.28
N PHE A 14 -18.94 -3.69 -14.82
CA PHE A 14 -18.90 -5.13 -15.02
C PHE A 14 -18.53 -5.49 -16.45
N ASP A 15 -17.81 -6.60 -16.62
CA ASP A 15 -17.59 -7.21 -17.93
C ASP A 15 -18.84 -7.98 -18.43
N THR A 16 -18.72 -8.59 -19.60
CA THR A 16 -19.81 -9.38 -20.22
C THR A 16 -20.13 -10.67 -19.46
N GLU A 17 -19.24 -11.14 -18.59
CA GLU A 17 -19.41 -12.33 -17.76
C GLU A 17 -20.00 -12.00 -16.38
N GLY A 18 -20.13 -10.70 -16.05
CA GLY A 18 -20.66 -10.22 -14.79
C GLY A 18 -19.60 -10.04 -13.69
N ASN A 19 -18.31 -10.10 -14.02
CA ASN A 19 -17.22 -9.81 -13.08
C ASN A 19 -16.94 -8.30 -13.03
N ILE A 20 -16.44 -7.82 -11.88
CA ILE A 20 -15.99 -6.43 -11.77
C ILE A 20 -14.73 -6.24 -12.61
N SER A 21 -14.81 -5.38 -13.63
CA SER A 21 -13.70 -5.05 -14.51
C SER A 21 -13.03 -3.73 -14.13
N GLN A 22 -13.79 -2.77 -13.61
CA GLN A 22 -13.27 -1.47 -13.16
C GLN A 22 -14.04 -0.97 -11.93
N VAL A 23 -13.35 -0.18 -11.10
CA VAL A 23 -13.90 0.48 -9.93
C VAL A 23 -13.66 1.97 -10.08
N ILE A 24 -14.72 2.77 -10.04
CA ILE A 24 -14.62 4.23 -10.08
C ILE A 24 -14.60 4.75 -8.65
N LEU A 25 -13.59 5.56 -8.34
CA LEU A 25 -13.35 6.15 -7.02
C LEU A 25 -13.32 7.68 -7.17
N ASN A 26 -13.59 8.43 -6.09
CA ASN A 26 -13.18 9.83 -6.10
C ASN A 26 -11.66 9.91 -6.01
N TYR A 27 -11.09 10.95 -6.61
CA TYR A 27 -9.64 11.14 -6.61
C TYR A 27 -9.06 11.22 -5.19
N THR A 28 -9.71 11.96 -4.29
CA THR A 28 -9.27 12.07 -2.88
C THR A 28 -9.29 10.72 -2.16
N ASP A 29 -10.33 9.90 -2.39
CA ASP A 29 -10.43 8.57 -1.79
C ASP A 29 -9.35 7.62 -2.33
N TYR A 30 -9.01 7.76 -3.61
CA TYR A 30 -7.89 7.03 -4.22
C TYR A 30 -6.53 7.43 -3.62
N GLN A 31 -6.28 8.73 -3.44
CA GLN A 31 -5.04 9.18 -2.78
C GLN A 31 -4.94 8.65 -1.35
N TYR A 32 -6.02 8.72 -0.58
CA TYR A 32 -6.06 8.17 0.77
C TYR A 32 -5.79 6.66 0.79
N LEU A 33 -6.33 5.92 -0.18
CA LEU A 33 -6.07 4.49 -0.31
C LEU A 33 -4.58 4.20 -0.59
N LEU A 34 -3.93 4.98 -1.46
CA LEU A 34 -2.50 4.83 -1.73
C LEU A 34 -1.66 5.07 -0.48
N GLU A 35 -1.90 6.17 0.24
CA GLU A 35 -1.20 6.50 1.48
C GLU A 35 -1.36 5.37 2.51
N ALA A 36 -2.58 4.84 2.69
CA ALA A 36 -2.83 3.76 3.62
C ALA A 36 -2.10 2.44 3.25
N ILE A 37 -1.94 2.16 1.95
CA ILE A 37 -1.19 1.00 1.46
C ILE A 37 0.31 1.20 1.71
N GLU A 38 0.84 2.39 1.41
CA GLU A 38 2.24 2.75 1.61
C GLU A 38 2.63 2.69 3.09
N ASP A 39 1.82 3.31 3.97
CA ASP A 39 2.03 3.29 5.42
C ASP A 39 2.02 1.88 5.99
N ARG A 40 1.09 1.03 5.52
CA ARG A 40 1.05 -0.39 5.92
C ARG A 40 2.30 -1.13 5.45
N GLY A 41 2.76 -0.87 4.22
CA GLY A 41 3.98 -1.43 3.67
C GLY A 41 5.22 -1.04 4.50
N LEU A 42 5.34 0.25 4.82
CA LEU A 42 6.41 0.77 5.66
C LEU A 42 6.38 0.14 7.06
N LEU A 43 5.21 0.08 7.70
CA LEU A 43 5.05 -0.56 9.01
C LEU A 43 5.48 -2.03 8.98
N GLN A 44 5.18 -2.75 7.91
CA GLN A 44 5.60 -4.14 7.74
C GLN A 44 7.11 -4.25 7.57
N ALA A 45 7.73 -3.41 6.74
CA ALA A 45 9.19 -3.38 6.58
C ALA A 45 9.91 -3.09 7.90
N MET A 46 9.44 -2.08 8.65
CA MET A 46 9.98 -1.76 9.99
C MET A 46 9.86 -2.93 10.98
N ARG A 47 8.77 -3.71 10.90
CA ARG A 47 8.58 -4.89 11.77
C ARG A 47 9.54 -6.02 11.43
N GLN A 48 9.88 -6.21 10.16
CA GLN A 48 10.83 -7.25 9.72
C GLN A 48 12.22 -7.01 10.29
N VAL A 49 12.65 -5.75 10.34
CA VAL A 49 13.98 -5.34 10.82
C VAL A 49 14.01 -4.97 12.31
N LYS A 50 12.90 -5.15 13.05
CA LYS A 50 12.74 -4.65 14.43
C LYS A 50 13.84 -5.10 15.41
N ASN A 51 14.39 -6.30 15.20
CA ASN A 51 15.39 -6.90 16.09
C ASN A 51 16.81 -6.82 15.52
N GLU A 52 17.01 -6.18 14.38
CA GLU A 52 18.34 -5.98 13.81
C GLU A 52 19.17 -5.03 14.67
N LYS A 53 20.50 -5.16 14.60
CA LYS A 53 21.42 -4.28 15.31
C LYS A 53 21.29 -2.86 14.72
N PRO A 54 20.92 -1.83 15.51
CA PRO A 54 20.97 -0.45 15.04
C PRO A 54 22.41 -0.06 14.72
N LEU A 55 22.60 0.62 13.60
CA LEU A 55 23.89 1.15 13.18
C LEU A 55 23.98 2.64 13.48
N THR A 56 25.18 3.10 13.80
CA THR A 56 25.53 4.51 13.70
C THR A 56 25.58 4.94 12.22
N LEU A 57 25.53 6.24 11.95
CA LEU A 57 25.65 6.76 10.59
C LEU A 57 26.92 6.25 9.88
N GLN A 58 28.06 6.22 10.58
CA GLN A 58 29.32 5.74 10.01
C GLN A 58 29.29 4.25 9.70
N GLU A 59 28.72 3.42 10.59
CA GLU A 59 28.54 1.99 10.33
C GLU A 59 27.59 1.74 9.15
N ALA A 60 26.50 2.49 9.05
CA ALA A 60 25.52 2.37 7.96
C ALA A 60 26.13 2.74 6.60
N LEU A 61 26.91 3.83 6.53
CA LEU A 61 27.61 4.22 5.31
C LEU A 61 28.65 3.17 4.90
N ALA A 62 29.40 2.64 5.85
CA ALA A 62 30.39 1.60 5.59
C ALA A 62 29.75 0.27 5.12
N GLU A 63 28.52 -0.03 5.54
CA GLU A 63 27.78 -1.20 5.07
C GLU A 63 27.16 -0.97 3.68
N LEU A 64 26.62 0.23 3.42
CA LEU A 64 26.08 0.62 2.11
C LEU A 64 27.15 0.53 1.00
N ASP A 65 28.40 0.91 1.28
CA ASP A 65 29.51 0.83 0.32
C ASP A 65 29.94 -0.62 0.01
N ARG A 66 29.49 -1.62 0.79
CA ARG A 66 29.81 -3.04 0.59
C ARG A 66 28.77 -3.79 -0.26
N GLU A 67 27.54 -3.29 -0.32
CA GLU A 67 26.48 -3.82 -1.18
C GLU A 67 26.68 -3.44 -2.65
#